data_AF-A0A4R0PFR0-F1
#
_entry.id   AF-A0A4R0PFR0-F1
#
_cell.length_a   1.000
_cell.length_b   1.000
_cell.length_c   1.000
_cell.angle_alpha   90.00
_cell.angle_beta   90.00
_cell.angle_gamma   90.00
#
_symmetry.space_group_name_H-M   'P 1'
#
loop_
_entity.id
_entity.type
_entity.pdbx_description
1 polymer ?
#
loop_
_entity_poly.entity_id
_entity_poly.type
_entity_poly.pdbx_seq_one_letter_code
_entity_poly.pdbx_strand_id
1 'polypeptide(L)'
;MRRLARGRLPPCGRFPSPRPSQAHAFPQRKTVLPQNSLSLPFPCCGTFETALLVDIILSSMFHWRLAVKPSGQDGHREEFAGEAVPQTEIATVIDHPPADILSVAARCFEERGYDATSIDEVARGVGATKGRVYHHFRSKADLFAAVFRSGMAMLSEAVEPILERDYAPVEKLRRLASAHTRTILSTKAFQRVVWEGVEMHLRGATTPGQREALDALARARNTYGEVFRPVMEAARRDGMLDYPNPSVALQLFLMTLNSPVIWYSPREDETEADRERLVAQTVDFAMAGLGERKAMAA
;
A
#
# COMPACT_ATOMS: atom_id res chain seq x y z
N MET A 1 48.46 30.69 -41.25
CA MET A 1 48.66 29.98 -42.54
C MET A 1 49.46 28.70 -42.31
N ARG A 2 48.81 27.52 -42.39
CA ARG A 2 49.26 26.27 -43.06
C ARG A 2 48.36 25.11 -42.60
N ARG A 3 47.72 24.48 -43.59
CA ARG A 3 46.87 23.27 -43.50
C ARG A 3 47.74 22.01 -43.46
N LEU A 4 47.23 20.91 -42.91
CA LEU A 4 46.93 19.64 -43.61
C LEU A 4 46.78 18.46 -42.64
N ALA A 5 45.86 17.53 -42.96
CA ALA A 5 46.11 16.11 -42.71
C ALA A 5 44.99 15.30 -42.00
N ARG A 6 43.91 14.91 -42.72
CA ARG A 6 43.01 13.80 -42.32
C ARG A 6 43.72 12.45 -42.51
N GLY A 7 43.62 11.53 -41.55
CA GLY A 7 44.06 10.14 -41.67
C GLY A 7 42.96 9.15 -41.27
N ARG A 8 42.65 8.19 -42.16
CA ARG A 8 41.72 7.06 -41.96
C ARG A 8 42.41 5.93 -41.19
N LEU A 9 41.66 5.18 -40.38
CA LEU A 9 42.07 3.89 -39.81
C LEU A 9 41.51 2.71 -40.63
N PRO A 10 42.22 1.57 -40.72
CA PRO A 10 41.83 0.38 -41.48
C PRO A 10 40.94 -0.61 -40.67
N PRO A 11 40.32 -1.63 -41.31
CA PRO A 11 39.34 -2.51 -40.68
C PRO A 11 39.98 -3.78 -40.10
N CYS A 12 39.45 -4.28 -38.98
CA CYS A 12 39.87 -5.56 -38.38
C CYS A 12 38.67 -6.47 -38.02
N GLY A 13 38.61 -7.63 -38.68
CA GLY A 13 38.55 -8.94 -38.01
C GLY A 13 37.20 -9.47 -37.50
N ARG A 14 36.63 -10.43 -38.25
CA ARG A 14 35.59 -11.38 -37.79
C ARG A 14 36.12 -12.26 -36.64
N PHE A 15 35.32 -12.44 -35.59
CA PHE A 15 35.46 -13.52 -34.61
C PHE A 15 34.36 -14.60 -34.84
N PRO A 16 34.68 -15.90 -34.73
CA PRO A 16 33.75 -16.99 -35.02
C PRO A 16 32.86 -17.39 -33.82
N SER A 17 31.64 -17.84 -34.14
CA SER A 17 30.63 -18.40 -33.23
C SER A 17 31.03 -19.76 -32.63
N PRO A 18 30.67 -20.07 -31.37
CA PRO A 18 30.88 -21.41 -30.81
C PRO A 18 29.82 -22.43 -31.32
N ARG A 19 30.29 -23.66 -31.59
CA ARG A 19 29.50 -24.82 -32.03
C ARG A 19 28.75 -25.49 -30.85
N PRO A 20 27.63 -26.21 -31.11
CA PRO A 20 26.85 -26.89 -30.08
C PRO A 20 27.44 -28.27 -29.71
N SER A 21 27.39 -28.64 -28.43
CA SER A 21 27.70 -30.00 -27.94
C SER A 21 26.42 -30.83 -27.74
N GLN A 22 26.54 -32.13 -28.03
CA GLN A 22 25.53 -33.18 -28.09
C GLN A 22 24.95 -33.50 -26.70
N ALA A 23 23.63 -33.51 -26.51
CA ALA A 23 22.70 -34.65 -26.64
C ALA A 23 22.95 -35.83 -25.67
N HIS A 24 22.14 -35.90 -24.61
CA HIS A 24 21.72 -37.15 -23.95
C HIS A 24 20.20 -37.25 -24.05
N ALA A 25 19.70 -38.40 -24.49
CA ALA A 25 18.30 -38.69 -24.81
C ALA A 25 17.63 -39.63 -23.80
N PHE A 26 16.29 -39.65 -23.85
CA PHE A 26 15.25 -40.59 -23.36
C PHE A 26 14.36 -40.12 -22.19
N PRO A 27 13.06 -40.49 -22.15
CA PRO A 27 12.07 -40.71 -23.23
C PRO A 27 10.79 -39.87 -23.09
N GLN A 28 10.15 -39.62 -24.23
CA GLN A 28 8.84 -38.98 -24.39
C GLN A 28 7.69 -39.96 -24.12
N ARG A 29 6.76 -39.63 -23.20
CA ARG A 29 5.41 -40.23 -23.17
C ARG A 29 4.49 -39.38 -24.05
N LYS A 30 3.99 -40.00 -25.13
CA LYS A 30 2.94 -39.45 -25.99
C LYS A 30 1.62 -39.45 -25.23
N THR A 31 0.99 -38.28 -25.12
CA THR A 31 -0.47 -38.20 -24.91
C THR A 31 -1.02 -37.23 -25.95
N VAL A 32 -1.89 -37.78 -26.78
CA VAL A 32 -2.53 -37.15 -27.94
C VAL A 32 -3.64 -36.24 -27.44
N LEU A 33 -3.62 -34.95 -27.83
CA LEU A 33 -4.77 -34.05 -27.70
C LEU A 33 -5.39 -33.87 -29.10
N PRO A 34 -6.72 -34.01 -29.26
CA PRO A 34 -7.36 -33.87 -30.55
C PRO A 34 -7.44 -32.40 -30.97
N GLN A 35 -7.05 -32.15 -32.22
CA GLN A 35 -7.27 -30.90 -32.92
C GLN A 35 -8.75 -30.80 -33.30
N ASN A 36 -9.43 -29.75 -32.84
CA ASN A 36 -10.60 -29.22 -33.53
C ASN A 36 -10.38 -27.73 -33.77
N SER A 37 -10.13 -27.44 -35.03
CA SER A 37 -9.98 -26.12 -35.63
C SER A 37 -11.34 -25.46 -35.82
N LEU A 38 -11.55 -24.32 -35.15
CA LEU A 38 -12.49 -23.29 -35.60
C LEU A 38 -11.71 -22.00 -35.76
N SER A 39 -11.33 -21.74 -37.02
CA SER A 39 -10.71 -20.51 -37.49
C SER A 39 -11.77 -19.42 -37.66
N LEU A 40 -11.65 -18.34 -36.89
CA LEU A 40 -12.26 -17.05 -37.20
C LEU A 40 -11.15 -15.98 -37.31
N PRO A 41 -11.23 -15.05 -38.27
CA PRO A 41 -10.16 -14.11 -38.55
C PRO A 41 -10.27 -12.89 -37.63
N PHE A 42 -9.24 -12.64 -36.83
CA PHE A 42 -9.06 -11.34 -36.16
C PHE A 42 -7.86 -10.61 -36.78
N PRO A 43 -8.03 -9.35 -37.21
CA PRO A 43 -6.92 -8.57 -37.75
C PRO A 43 -5.96 -8.16 -36.63
N CYS A 44 -4.67 -8.31 -36.90
CA CYS A 44 -3.57 -7.76 -36.13
C CYS A 44 -3.76 -6.25 -35.89
N CYS A 45 -3.94 -5.83 -34.64
CA CYS A 45 -3.47 -4.53 -34.16
C CYS A 45 -3.52 -4.47 -32.63
N GLY A 46 -2.39 -4.13 -31.98
CA GLY A 46 -2.36 -3.68 -30.58
C GLY A 46 -2.02 -4.72 -29.51
N THR A 47 -0.82 -5.29 -29.54
CA THR A 47 -0.20 -5.85 -28.32
C THR A 47 0.33 -4.71 -27.45
N PHE A 48 -0.53 -4.04 -26.69
CA PHE A 48 -0.13 -3.15 -25.59
C PHE A 48 -1.26 -3.12 -24.55
N GLU A 49 -0.90 -3.19 -23.26
CA GLU A 49 -1.72 -2.97 -22.04
C GLU A 49 -2.24 -4.13 -21.17
N THR A 50 -2.23 -5.41 -21.56
CA THR A 50 -2.64 -6.48 -20.58
C THR A 50 -1.49 -7.05 -19.75
N ALA A 51 -0.24 -7.00 -20.25
CA ALA A 51 0.91 -7.55 -19.53
C ALA A 51 1.32 -6.72 -18.29
N LEU A 52 1.25 -5.38 -18.37
CA LEU A 52 1.63 -4.50 -17.25
C LEU A 52 0.69 -4.62 -16.05
N LEU A 53 -0.62 -4.79 -16.27
CA LEU A 53 -1.58 -4.92 -15.18
C LEU A 53 -1.41 -6.25 -14.43
N VAL A 54 -1.15 -7.34 -15.18
CA VAL A 54 -0.91 -8.67 -14.59
C VAL A 54 0.42 -8.71 -13.85
N ASP A 55 1.47 -8.06 -14.37
CA ASP A 55 2.76 -7.95 -13.67
C ASP A 55 2.70 -7.06 -12.42
N ILE A 56 1.91 -5.99 -12.42
CA ILE A 56 1.69 -5.15 -11.21
C ILE A 56 0.90 -5.92 -10.14
N ILE A 57 -0.14 -6.66 -10.54
CA ILE A 57 -0.96 -7.48 -9.63
C ILE A 57 -0.16 -8.68 -9.08
N LEU A 58 0.68 -9.33 -9.88
CA LEU A 58 1.50 -10.46 -9.44
C LEU A 58 2.74 -10.01 -8.64
N SER A 59 3.37 -8.88 -8.98
CA SER A 59 4.56 -8.40 -8.26
C SER A 59 4.24 -7.93 -6.82
N SER A 60 3.03 -7.40 -6.61
CA SER A 60 2.54 -6.99 -5.29
C SER A 60 2.08 -8.17 -4.41
N MET A 61 1.70 -9.31 -5.01
CA MET A 61 1.29 -10.51 -4.27
C MET A 61 2.45 -11.42 -3.80
N PHE A 62 3.64 -11.35 -4.40
CA PHE A 62 4.70 -12.36 -4.19
C PHE A 62 5.99 -11.91 -3.45
N HIS A 63 6.12 -10.66 -3.01
CA HIS A 63 7.33 -10.18 -2.31
C HIS A 63 7.30 -10.29 -0.77
N TRP A 64 6.34 -11.02 -0.20
CA TRP A 64 6.28 -11.28 1.24
C TRP A 64 7.34 -12.30 1.68
N ARG A 65 8.58 -11.84 1.88
CA ARG A 65 9.64 -12.63 2.51
C ARG A 65 9.43 -12.56 4.03
N LEU A 66 8.70 -13.53 4.59
CA LEU A 66 8.57 -13.76 6.03
C LEU A 66 9.97 -13.90 6.65
N ALA A 67 10.52 -12.83 7.20
CA ALA A 67 11.60 -12.91 8.17
C ALA A 67 11.00 -13.26 9.54
N VAL A 68 10.41 -14.45 9.66
CA VAL A 68 10.09 -15.02 10.97
C VAL A 68 11.41 -15.53 11.55
N LYS A 69 11.96 -14.79 12.52
CA LYS A 69 12.97 -15.38 13.42
C LYS A 69 12.29 -16.51 14.20
N PRO A 70 12.81 -17.75 14.19
CA PRO A 70 12.30 -18.78 15.06
C PRO A 70 12.49 -18.34 16.51
N SER A 71 11.41 -18.43 17.29
CA SER A 71 11.40 -18.14 18.72
C SER A 71 12.31 -19.14 19.45
N GLY A 72 13.37 -18.63 20.08
CA GLY A 72 14.24 -19.44 20.92
C GLY A 72 15.59 -18.76 21.14
N GLN A 73 15.62 -17.72 21.95
CA GLN A 73 16.72 -17.39 22.87
C GLN A 73 16.37 -16.14 23.68
N ASP A 74 16.35 -16.32 25.00
CA ASP A 74 16.15 -15.29 26.01
C ASP A 74 17.27 -14.24 26.00
N GLY A 75 16.90 -12.98 26.20
CA GLY A 75 17.85 -11.88 26.37
C GLY A 75 17.16 -10.54 26.57
N HIS A 76 16.98 -10.17 27.83
CA HIS A 76 16.65 -8.84 28.35
C HIS A 76 15.28 -8.22 27.97
N ARG A 77 14.33 -8.34 28.91
CA ARG A 77 13.17 -7.45 29.00
C ARG A 77 13.67 -6.05 29.38
N GLU A 78 13.73 -5.13 28.42
CA GLU A 78 13.62 -3.71 28.73
C GLU A 78 12.13 -3.38 28.83
N GLU A 79 11.73 -2.97 30.02
CA GLU A 79 10.41 -2.47 30.36
C GLU A 79 10.22 -1.10 29.69
N PHE A 80 9.60 -1.09 28.51
CA PHE A 80 9.14 0.14 27.87
C PHE A 80 7.97 0.70 28.68
N ALA A 81 8.27 1.56 29.64
CA ALA A 81 7.31 2.49 30.19
C ALA A 81 6.85 3.41 29.04
N GLY A 82 5.64 3.16 28.54
CA GLY A 82 4.99 3.99 27.54
C GLY A 82 4.66 5.34 28.13
N GLU A 83 5.58 6.30 27.99
CA GLU A 83 5.30 7.69 28.29
C GLU A 83 4.47 8.26 27.13
N ALA A 84 3.19 8.52 27.39
CA ALA A 84 2.29 9.11 26.43
C ALA A 84 2.81 10.50 26.05
N VAL A 85 3.07 10.71 24.76
CA VAL A 85 3.43 12.04 24.24
C VAL A 85 2.21 12.95 24.39
N PRO A 86 2.32 14.07 25.13
CA PRO A 86 1.21 15.00 25.31
C PRO A 86 0.77 15.57 23.95
N GLN A 87 -0.50 15.39 23.58
CA GLN A 87 -1.10 15.89 22.33
C GLN A 87 -1.01 17.43 22.18
N THR A 88 -0.70 18.14 23.27
CA THR A 88 -0.73 19.60 23.37
C THR A 88 0.46 20.31 22.71
N GLU A 89 1.57 19.62 22.41
CA GLU A 89 2.77 20.24 21.79
C GLU A 89 2.77 20.25 20.26
N ILE A 90 1.80 19.61 19.60
CA ILE A 90 1.70 19.56 18.12
C ILE A 90 1.01 20.81 17.54
N ALA A 91 0.34 21.61 18.38
CA ALA A 91 -0.63 22.61 17.94
C ALA A 91 -0.08 24.02 17.69
N THR A 92 1.20 24.30 17.88
CA THR A 92 1.70 25.69 17.81
C THR A 92 2.70 25.91 16.67
N VAL A 93 2.18 26.53 15.61
CA VAL A 93 2.84 27.03 14.39
C VAL A 93 3.08 26.00 13.28
N ILE A 94 2.00 25.43 12.74
CA ILE A 94 2.00 24.82 11.40
C ILE A 94 0.86 25.44 10.61
N ASP A 95 1.21 26.26 9.61
CA ASP A 95 0.31 26.65 8.52
C ASP A 95 -0.27 25.36 7.94
N HIS A 96 -1.56 25.08 8.21
CA HIS A 96 -2.18 23.83 7.78
C HIS A 96 -2.10 23.80 6.25
N PRO A 97 -1.43 22.81 5.64
CA PRO A 97 -1.23 22.82 4.21
C PRO A 97 -2.60 22.86 3.51
N PRO A 98 -2.78 23.67 2.46
CA PRO A 98 -4.09 23.85 1.84
C PRO A 98 -4.70 22.51 1.40
N ALA A 99 -5.91 22.23 1.88
CA ALA A 99 -6.59 20.95 1.65
C ALA A 99 -6.84 20.67 0.15
N ASP A 100 -7.00 21.72 -0.66
CA ASP A 100 -7.11 21.63 -2.12
C ASP A 100 -5.83 21.09 -2.76
N ILE A 101 -4.65 21.57 -2.35
CA ILE A 101 -3.36 21.09 -2.84
C ILE A 101 -3.16 19.63 -2.47
N LEU A 102 -3.44 19.26 -1.22
CA LEU A 102 -3.28 17.88 -0.76
C LEU A 102 -4.21 16.91 -1.50
N SER A 103 -5.47 17.30 -1.73
CA SER A 103 -6.44 16.49 -2.48
C SER A 103 -6.00 16.26 -3.93
N VAL A 104 -5.57 17.32 -4.63
CA VAL A 104 -5.07 17.19 -6.01
C VAL A 104 -3.79 16.35 -6.05
N ALA A 105 -2.86 16.58 -5.12
CA ALA A 105 -1.62 15.81 -5.02
C ALA A 105 -1.90 14.32 -4.79
N ALA A 106 -2.82 13.99 -3.88
CA ALA A 106 -3.23 12.60 -3.63
C ALA A 106 -3.72 11.90 -4.90
N ARG A 107 -4.56 12.57 -5.71
CA ARG A 107 -5.02 12.01 -6.99
C ARG A 107 -3.88 11.86 -8.00
N CYS A 108 -3.01 12.85 -8.12
CA CYS A 108 -1.85 12.75 -9.03
C CYS A 108 -0.95 11.56 -8.66
N PHE A 109 -0.66 11.37 -7.37
CA PHE A 109 0.10 10.22 -6.90
C PHE A 109 -0.65 8.90 -7.07
N GLU A 110 -1.96 8.84 -6.83
CA GLU A 110 -2.76 7.64 -7.08
C GLU A 110 -2.70 7.21 -8.56
N GLU A 111 -2.83 8.16 -9.50
CA GLU A 111 -2.91 7.88 -10.93
C GLU A 111 -1.56 7.50 -11.54
N ARG A 112 -0.46 8.05 -11.02
CA ARG A 112 0.85 8.00 -11.68
C ARG A 112 1.98 7.42 -10.82
N GLY A 113 1.75 7.30 -9.53
CA GLY A 113 2.78 7.01 -8.54
C GLY A 113 3.68 8.21 -8.23
N TYR A 114 4.54 8.03 -7.23
CA TYR A 114 5.49 9.01 -6.73
C TYR A 114 6.45 9.47 -7.81
N ASP A 115 7.07 8.54 -8.56
CA ASP A 115 8.16 8.86 -9.49
C ASP A 115 7.70 9.70 -10.67
N ALA A 116 6.56 9.37 -11.26
CA ALA A 116 6.01 10.04 -12.44
C ALA A 116 5.22 11.33 -12.13
N THR A 117 4.96 11.63 -10.85
CA THR A 117 4.29 12.88 -10.44
C THR A 117 5.30 14.02 -10.26
N SER A 118 4.97 15.21 -10.76
CA SER A 118 5.73 16.45 -10.53
C SER A 118 4.92 17.49 -9.76
N ILE A 119 5.61 18.36 -8.99
CA ILE A 119 4.96 19.50 -8.28
C ILE A 119 4.25 20.43 -9.26
N ASP A 120 4.82 20.61 -10.47
CA ASP A 120 4.25 21.44 -11.52
C ASP A 120 2.88 20.94 -12.00
N GLU A 121 2.71 19.61 -12.06
CA GLU A 121 1.42 18.99 -12.40
C GLU A 121 0.39 19.19 -11.30
N VAL A 122 0.80 19.06 -10.04
CA VAL A 122 -0.07 19.36 -8.90
C VAL A 122 -0.49 20.82 -8.93
N ALA A 123 0.44 21.77 -9.14
CA ALA A 123 0.12 23.18 -9.27
C ALA A 123 -0.91 23.45 -10.38
N ARG A 124 -0.72 22.81 -11.54
CA ARG A 124 -1.67 22.89 -12.67
C ARG A 124 -3.04 22.31 -12.31
N GLY A 125 -3.06 21.16 -11.63
CA GLY A 125 -4.30 20.49 -11.22
C GLY A 125 -5.11 21.27 -10.19
N VAL A 126 -4.45 22.05 -9.32
CA VAL A 126 -5.11 22.95 -8.35
C VAL A 126 -5.55 24.27 -9.02
N GLY A 127 -5.10 24.56 -10.24
CA GLY A 127 -5.30 25.87 -10.87
C GLY A 127 -4.49 26.98 -10.18
N ALA A 128 -3.38 26.61 -9.52
CA ALA A 128 -2.53 27.51 -8.76
C ALA A 128 -1.24 27.86 -9.53
N THR A 129 -0.62 29.00 -9.18
CA THR A 129 0.75 29.26 -9.63
C THR A 129 1.71 28.27 -8.96
N LYS A 130 2.81 27.93 -9.64
CA LYS A 130 3.87 27.09 -9.06
C LYS A 130 4.34 27.64 -7.70
N GLY A 131 4.50 28.97 -7.62
CA GLY A 131 4.90 29.65 -6.39
C GLY A 131 4.00 29.36 -5.19
N ARG A 132 2.68 29.21 -5.38
CA ARG A 132 1.76 28.84 -4.29
C ARG A 132 2.06 27.45 -3.72
N VAL A 133 2.32 26.46 -4.58
CA VAL A 133 2.65 25.11 -4.10
C VAL A 133 4.04 25.08 -3.46
N TYR A 134 5.03 25.74 -4.08
CA TYR A 134 6.40 25.83 -3.54
C TYR A 134 6.49 26.63 -2.23
N HIS A 135 5.54 27.51 -1.95
CA HIS A 135 5.45 28.22 -0.67
C HIS A 135 5.20 27.24 0.49
N HIS A 136 4.35 26.23 0.29
CA HIS A 136 4.03 25.23 1.33
C HIS A 136 4.94 24.00 1.28
N PHE A 137 5.47 23.64 0.11
CA PHE A 137 6.23 22.40 -0.08
C PHE A 137 7.55 22.66 -0.82
N ARG A 138 8.66 22.42 -0.13
CA ARG A 138 10.01 22.65 -0.67
C ARG A 138 10.42 21.56 -1.67
N SER A 139 9.83 20.37 -1.56
CA SER A 139 10.13 19.23 -2.43
C SER A 139 8.94 18.31 -2.65
N LYS A 140 9.06 17.41 -3.64
CA LYS A 140 8.05 16.37 -3.90
C LYS A 140 7.92 15.41 -2.71
N ALA A 141 9.04 15.14 -2.04
CA ALA A 141 9.06 14.33 -0.82
C ALA A 141 8.27 14.99 0.31
N ASP A 142 8.38 16.31 0.48
CA ASP A 142 7.62 17.04 1.51
C ASP A 142 6.11 17.01 1.23
N LEU A 143 5.72 17.22 -0.03
CA LEU A 143 4.34 17.12 -0.47
C LEU A 143 3.78 15.71 -0.26
N PHE A 144 4.51 14.67 -0.68
CA PHE A 144 4.12 13.28 -0.49
C PHE A 144 3.98 12.93 0.99
N ALA A 145 4.93 13.34 1.84
CA ALA A 145 4.86 13.11 3.28
C ALA A 145 3.67 13.84 3.92
N ALA A 146 3.31 15.03 3.44
CA ALA A 146 2.12 15.75 3.91
C ALA A 146 0.82 15.04 3.51
N VAL A 147 0.73 14.52 2.28
CA VAL A 147 -0.42 13.70 1.83
C VAL A 147 -0.52 12.41 2.65
N PHE A 148 0.60 11.71 2.87
CA PHE A 148 0.65 10.52 3.72
C PHE A 148 0.14 10.82 5.14
N ARG A 149 0.68 11.86 5.78
CA ARG A 149 0.27 12.26 7.14
C ARG A 149 -1.22 12.60 7.19
N SER A 150 -1.74 13.26 6.16
CA SER A 150 -3.18 13.57 6.06
C SER A 150 -4.02 12.30 5.95
N GLY A 151 -3.59 11.31 5.15
CA GLY A 151 -4.27 10.01 5.07
C GLY A 151 -4.27 9.26 6.40
N MET A 152 -3.16 9.28 7.15
CA MET A 152 -3.10 8.71 8.50
C MET A 152 -3.96 9.48 9.51
N ALA A 153 -3.99 10.82 9.44
CA ALA A 153 -4.82 11.65 10.31
C ALA A 153 -6.31 11.36 10.10
N MET A 154 -6.75 11.24 8.85
CA MET A 154 -8.14 10.85 8.52
C MET A 154 -8.52 9.50 9.15
N LEU A 155 -7.61 8.52 9.13
CA LEU A 155 -7.83 7.22 9.76
C LEU A 155 -7.92 7.31 11.28
N SER A 156 -7.05 8.10 11.92
CA SER A 156 -7.07 8.34 13.36
C SER A 156 -8.33 9.08 13.81
N GLU A 157 -8.68 10.17 13.13
CA GLU A 157 -9.88 10.97 13.40
C GLU A 157 -11.16 10.14 13.29
N ALA A 158 -11.21 9.19 12.35
CA ALA A 158 -12.37 8.32 12.16
C ALA A 158 -12.57 7.31 13.31
N VAL A 159 -11.50 6.89 13.98
CA VAL A 159 -11.56 5.86 15.03
C VAL A 159 -11.57 6.45 16.45
N GLU A 160 -11.03 7.64 16.67
CA GLU A 160 -10.92 8.29 17.98
C GLU A 160 -12.25 8.32 18.75
N PRO A 161 -13.39 8.75 18.16
CA PRO A 161 -14.65 8.83 18.90
C PRO A 161 -15.22 7.46 19.31
N ILE A 162 -14.73 6.37 18.72
CA ILE A 162 -15.13 5.00 19.03
C ILE A 162 -14.28 4.44 20.17
N LEU A 163 -13.01 4.83 20.24
CA LEU A 163 -12.10 4.44 21.32
C LEU A 163 -12.57 4.99 22.67
N GLU A 164 -12.99 6.25 22.70
CA GLU A 164 -13.46 6.97 23.89
C GLU A 164 -14.77 6.44 24.47
N ARG A 165 -15.56 5.70 23.68
CA ARG A 165 -16.87 5.20 24.10
C ARG A 165 -16.78 3.81 24.72
N ASP A 166 -17.63 3.54 25.69
CA ASP A 166 -17.77 2.21 26.28
C ASP A 166 -18.66 1.32 25.42
N TYR A 167 -18.04 0.29 24.84
CA TYR A 167 -18.69 -0.79 24.10
C TYR A 167 -18.09 -2.11 24.58
N ALA A 168 -18.86 -3.21 24.44
CA ALA A 168 -18.29 -4.54 24.57
C ALA A 168 -17.09 -4.70 23.59
N PRO A 169 -15.98 -5.36 23.98
CA PRO A 169 -14.76 -5.34 23.17
C PRO A 169 -14.92 -5.81 21.72
N VAL A 170 -15.69 -6.88 21.48
CA VAL A 170 -15.95 -7.37 20.11
C VAL A 170 -16.73 -6.35 19.29
N GLU A 171 -17.72 -5.69 19.89
CA GLU A 171 -18.51 -4.65 19.25
C GLU A 171 -17.67 -3.39 18.98
N LYS A 172 -16.80 -3.01 19.93
CA LYS A 172 -15.83 -1.92 19.73
C LYS A 172 -14.93 -2.22 18.53
N LEU A 173 -14.40 -3.44 18.43
CA LEU A 173 -13.55 -3.86 17.32
C LEU A 173 -14.28 -3.78 15.97
N ARG A 174 -15.52 -4.27 15.88
CA ARG A 174 -16.34 -4.18 14.65
C ARG A 174 -16.58 -2.73 14.23
N ARG A 175 -16.84 -1.83 15.19
CA ARG A 175 -17.03 -0.40 14.93
C ARG A 175 -15.75 0.27 14.43
N LEU A 176 -14.62 -0.01 15.08
CA LEU A 176 -13.30 0.46 14.65
C LEU A 176 -12.99 -0.02 13.22
N ALA A 177 -13.22 -1.30 12.94
CA ALA A 177 -13.03 -1.90 11.62
C ALA A 177 -13.90 -1.22 10.56
N SER A 178 -15.18 -0.99 10.87
CA SER A 178 -16.12 -0.34 9.96
C SER A 178 -15.72 1.11 9.67
N ALA A 179 -15.33 1.87 10.69
CA ALA A 179 -14.86 3.25 10.53
C ALA A 179 -13.56 3.33 9.72
N HIS A 180 -12.62 2.43 10.00
CA HIS A 180 -11.38 2.30 9.24
C HIS A 180 -11.67 1.99 7.76
N THR A 181 -12.40 0.91 7.46
CA THR A 181 -12.67 0.51 6.07
C THR A 181 -13.49 1.55 5.31
N ARG A 182 -14.47 2.19 5.95
CA ARG A 182 -15.22 3.30 5.32
C ARG A 182 -14.28 4.44 4.93
N THR A 183 -13.35 4.80 5.82
CA THR A 183 -12.35 5.84 5.56
C THR A 183 -11.39 5.43 4.43
N ILE A 184 -11.00 4.15 4.37
CA ILE A 184 -10.22 3.62 3.24
C ILE A 184 -10.94 3.85 1.90
N LEU A 185 -12.24 3.56 1.84
CA LEU A 185 -13.04 3.74 0.63
C LEU A 185 -13.24 5.23 0.27
N SER A 186 -13.59 6.07 1.25
CA SER A 186 -13.92 7.48 1.01
C SER A 186 -12.69 8.37 0.73
N THR A 187 -11.52 7.95 1.21
CA THR A 187 -10.26 8.71 1.08
C THR A 187 -9.23 7.99 0.21
N LYS A 188 -9.67 7.08 -0.67
CA LYS A 188 -8.82 6.15 -1.43
C LYS A 188 -7.53 6.78 -2.00
N ALA A 189 -7.60 7.95 -2.63
CA ALA A 189 -6.43 8.65 -3.18
C ALA A 189 -5.32 8.89 -2.13
N PHE A 190 -5.68 9.33 -0.93
CA PHE A 190 -4.75 9.51 0.18
C PHE A 190 -4.20 8.16 0.67
N GLN A 191 -5.05 7.13 0.73
CA GLN A 191 -4.66 5.82 1.22
C GLN A 191 -3.78 5.05 0.24
N ARG A 192 -3.88 5.32 -1.07
CA ARG A 192 -2.91 4.85 -2.07
C ARG A 192 -1.52 5.41 -1.81
N VAL A 193 -1.42 6.69 -1.43
CA VAL A 193 -0.15 7.31 -1.04
C VAL A 193 0.42 6.68 0.23
N VAL A 194 -0.43 6.37 1.22
CA VAL A 194 -0.02 5.63 2.42
C VAL A 194 0.55 4.26 2.05
N TRP A 195 -0.14 3.51 1.18
CA TRP A 195 0.32 2.21 0.69
C TRP A 195 1.64 2.31 -0.10
N GLU A 196 1.73 3.25 -1.03
CA GLU A 196 2.94 3.48 -1.83
C GLU A 196 4.15 3.82 -0.94
N GLY A 197 3.96 4.64 0.11
CA GLY A 197 5.01 4.95 1.07
C GLY A 197 5.56 3.71 1.78
N VAL A 198 4.69 2.74 2.10
CA VAL A 198 5.10 1.44 2.67
C VAL A 198 5.92 0.65 1.66
N GLU A 199 5.48 0.57 0.40
CA GLU A 199 6.24 -0.13 -0.63
C GLU A 199 7.63 0.49 -0.86
N MET A 200 7.72 1.82 -0.91
CA MET A 200 8.98 2.54 -1.07
C MET A 200 9.94 2.24 0.10
N HIS A 201 9.42 2.23 1.33
CA HIS A 201 10.21 1.90 2.52
C HIS A 201 10.73 0.45 2.45
N LEU A 202 9.88 -0.52 2.07
CA LEU A 202 10.25 -1.93 1.95
C LEU A 202 11.28 -2.21 0.85
N ARG A 203 11.22 -1.50 -0.28
CA ARG A 203 12.19 -1.67 -1.39
C ARG A 203 13.58 -1.14 -1.03
N GLY A 204 13.70 -0.23 -0.06
CA GLY A 204 14.97 0.29 0.44
C GLY A 204 15.79 1.15 -0.55
N ALA A 205 15.29 1.36 -1.77
CA ALA A 205 15.93 2.13 -2.83
C ALA A 205 15.67 3.65 -2.69
N THR A 206 16.08 4.23 -1.57
CA THR A 206 15.82 5.64 -1.25
C THR A 206 17.09 6.38 -0.82
N THR A 207 17.13 7.68 -1.10
CA THR A 207 18.18 8.58 -0.59
C THR A 207 18.13 8.64 0.94
N PRO A 208 19.24 8.99 1.64
CA PRO A 208 19.26 9.06 3.10
C PRO A 208 18.15 9.94 3.71
N GLY A 209 17.92 11.13 3.15
CA GLY A 209 16.85 12.03 3.62
C GLY A 209 15.43 11.51 3.34
N GLN A 210 15.22 10.83 2.20
CA GLN A 210 13.95 10.15 1.94
C GLN A 210 13.72 8.96 2.89
N ARG A 211 14.77 8.25 3.27
CA ARG A 211 14.70 7.11 4.19
C ARG A 211 14.22 7.55 5.57
N GLU A 212 14.82 8.59 6.14
CA GLU A 212 14.40 9.12 7.44
C GLU A 212 12.92 9.55 7.44
N ALA A 213 12.49 10.25 6.38
CA ALA A 213 11.08 10.62 6.23
C ALA A 213 10.17 9.39 6.16
N LEU A 214 10.50 8.39 5.34
CA LEU A 214 9.72 7.15 5.24
C LEU A 214 9.71 6.36 6.54
N ASP A 215 10.81 6.35 7.31
CA ASP A 215 10.87 5.70 8.62
C ASP A 215 9.93 6.38 9.61
N ALA A 216 9.86 7.72 9.60
CA ALA A 216 8.91 8.46 10.43
C ALA A 216 7.45 8.14 10.06
N LEU A 217 7.15 8.05 8.76
CA LEU A 217 5.83 7.68 8.26
C LEU A 217 5.47 6.22 8.62
N ALA A 218 6.42 5.30 8.51
CA ALA A 218 6.26 3.90 8.90
C ALA A 218 6.00 3.77 10.42
N ARG A 219 6.70 4.55 11.25
CA ARG A 219 6.43 4.62 12.70
C ARG A 219 5.01 5.11 12.99
N ALA A 220 4.58 6.21 12.38
CA ALA A 220 3.22 6.73 12.57
C ALA A 220 2.15 5.70 12.19
N ARG A 221 2.35 4.97 11.08
CA ARG A 221 1.46 3.87 10.66
C ARG A 221 1.46 2.71 11.66
N ASN A 222 2.62 2.32 12.18
CA ASN A 222 2.71 1.27 13.20
C ASN A 222 1.96 1.67 14.47
N THR A 223 2.14 2.90 14.94
CA THR A 223 1.40 3.45 16.09
C THR A 223 -0.12 3.35 15.88
N TYR A 224 -0.61 3.70 14.68
CA TYR A 224 -2.03 3.56 14.36
C TYR A 224 -2.50 2.10 14.43
N GLY A 225 -1.74 1.14 13.90
CA GLY A 225 -2.11 -0.27 13.94
C GLY A 225 -2.23 -0.83 15.37
N GLU A 226 -1.42 -0.32 16.30
CA GLU A 226 -1.42 -0.73 17.71
C GLU A 226 -2.70 -0.29 18.46
N VAL A 227 -3.49 0.64 17.93
CA VAL A 227 -4.81 1.02 18.47
C VAL A 227 -5.78 -0.18 18.58
N PHE A 228 -5.68 -1.13 17.65
CA PHE A 228 -6.59 -2.27 17.59
C PHE A 228 -6.21 -3.39 18.56
N ARG A 229 -4.92 -3.51 18.90
CA ARG A 229 -4.39 -4.64 19.67
C ARG A 229 -5.07 -4.80 21.04
N PRO A 230 -5.18 -3.76 21.90
CA PRO A 230 -5.80 -3.90 23.21
C PRO A 230 -7.27 -4.35 23.12
N VAL A 231 -7.98 -3.89 22.09
CA VAL A 231 -9.40 -4.23 21.88
C VAL A 231 -9.54 -5.69 21.44
N MET A 232 -8.68 -6.16 20.52
CA MET A 232 -8.62 -7.57 20.12
C MET A 232 -8.30 -8.48 21.31
N GLU A 233 -7.31 -8.11 22.13
CA GLU A 233 -6.93 -8.88 23.32
C GLU A 233 -8.04 -8.91 24.38
N ALA A 234 -8.75 -7.80 24.59
CA ALA A 234 -9.92 -7.77 25.45
C ALA A 234 -11.04 -8.68 24.93
N ALA A 235 -11.36 -8.63 23.64
CA ALA A 235 -12.37 -9.50 23.04
C ALA A 235 -11.98 -10.99 23.09
N ARG A 236 -10.68 -11.30 22.99
CA ARG A 236 -10.17 -12.67 23.20
C ARG A 236 -10.30 -13.11 24.67
N ARG A 237 -10.01 -12.24 25.64
CA ARG A 237 -10.21 -12.53 27.08
C ARG A 237 -11.67 -12.80 27.42
N ASP A 238 -12.59 -12.09 26.78
CA ASP A 238 -14.04 -12.32 26.89
C ASP A 238 -14.50 -13.58 26.12
N GLY A 239 -13.57 -14.27 25.47
CA GLY A 239 -13.79 -15.44 24.65
C GLY A 239 -14.36 -15.12 23.26
N MET A 240 -14.73 -13.90 22.94
CA MET A 240 -15.41 -13.61 21.66
C MET A 240 -14.54 -13.82 20.43
N LEU A 241 -13.21 -13.82 20.56
CA LEU A 241 -12.25 -14.09 19.48
C LEU A 241 -11.35 -15.30 19.78
N ASP A 242 -10.98 -16.04 18.74
CA ASP A 242 -10.04 -17.15 18.84
C ASP A 242 -8.99 -17.15 17.72
N TYR A 243 -7.80 -16.66 18.05
CA TYR A 243 -6.64 -16.65 17.16
C TYR A 243 -5.36 -16.97 17.96
N PRO A 244 -4.38 -17.68 17.37
CA PRO A 244 -3.23 -18.18 18.12
C PRO A 244 -2.18 -17.10 18.43
N ASN A 245 -1.84 -16.24 17.46
CA ASN A 245 -0.77 -15.25 17.57
C ASN A 245 -1.32 -13.83 17.36
N PRO A 246 -1.29 -12.94 18.38
CA PRO A 246 -1.83 -11.59 18.29
C PRO A 246 -1.22 -10.73 17.17
N SER A 247 0.09 -10.83 16.95
CA SER A 247 0.77 -10.04 15.94
C SER A 247 0.42 -10.49 14.53
N VAL A 248 0.32 -11.80 14.27
CA VAL A 248 -0.13 -12.32 12.97
C VAL A 248 -1.60 -11.98 12.75
N ALA A 249 -2.45 -12.14 13.77
CA ALA A 249 -3.86 -11.83 13.70
C ALA A 249 -4.10 -10.35 13.37
N LEU A 250 -3.43 -9.43 14.07
CA LEU A 250 -3.54 -8.00 13.81
C LEU A 250 -3.08 -7.63 12.40
N GLN A 251 -1.96 -8.20 11.94
CA GLN A 251 -1.44 -7.94 10.60
C GLN A 251 -2.43 -8.40 9.51
N LEU A 252 -2.97 -9.61 9.61
CA LEU A 252 -3.93 -10.14 8.63
C LEU A 252 -5.28 -9.41 8.69
N PHE A 253 -5.72 -9.03 9.89
CA PHE A 253 -6.91 -8.21 10.09
C PHE A 253 -6.78 -6.86 9.38
N LEU A 254 -5.71 -6.10 9.66
CA LEU A 254 -5.47 -4.81 9.01
C LEU A 254 -5.21 -4.96 7.51
N MET A 255 -4.53 -6.02 7.06
CA MET A 255 -4.35 -6.29 5.62
C MET A 255 -5.70 -6.47 4.92
N THR A 256 -6.63 -7.18 5.56
CA THR A 256 -7.99 -7.37 5.04
C THR A 256 -8.72 -6.03 4.94
N LEU A 257 -8.72 -5.24 6.02
CA LEU A 257 -9.42 -3.95 6.06
C LEU A 257 -8.84 -2.91 5.09
N ASN A 258 -7.53 -2.96 4.84
CA ASN A 258 -6.83 -2.08 3.88
C ASN A 258 -7.02 -2.53 2.43
N SER A 259 -7.32 -3.81 2.18
CA SER A 259 -7.36 -4.38 0.84
C SER A 259 -8.24 -3.62 -0.18
N PRO A 260 -9.37 -2.97 0.18
CA PRO A 260 -10.15 -2.20 -0.79
C PRO A 260 -9.34 -1.10 -1.48
N VAL A 261 -8.29 -0.57 -0.84
CA VAL A 261 -7.40 0.40 -1.47
C VAL A 261 -6.77 -0.13 -2.78
N ILE A 262 -6.72 -1.45 -2.99
CA ILE A 262 -6.13 -2.10 -4.15
C ILE A 262 -7.17 -2.39 -5.25
N TRP A 263 -8.31 -2.96 -4.88
CA TRP A 263 -9.25 -3.54 -5.83
C TRP A 263 -10.57 -2.77 -5.98
N TYR A 264 -10.93 -1.93 -5.01
CA TYR A 264 -12.18 -1.18 -5.09
C TYR A 264 -12.08 -0.05 -6.11
N SER A 265 -13.08 0.02 -6.98
CA SER A 265 -13.27 1.10 -7.93
C SER A 265 -14.75 1.51 -7.89
N PRO A 266 -15.07 2.77 -7.54
CA PRO A 266 -16.46 3.20 -7.42
C PRO A 266 -17.16 3.14 -8.78
N ARG A 267 -18.42 2.69 -8.80
CA ARG A 267 -19.27 2.68 -10.00
C ARG A 267 -20.03 4.00 -10.11
N GLU A 268 -20.36 4.43 -11.33
CA GLU A 268 -21.15 5.66 -11.54
C GLU A 268 -22.53 5.61 -10.87
N ASP A 269 -23.14 4.41 -10.79
CA ASP A 269 -24.46 4.16 -10.20
C ASP A 269 -24.41 3.74 -8.72
N GLU A 270 -23.23 3.73 -8.10
CA GLU A 270 -23.04 3.22 -6.75
C GLU A 270 -23.68 4.13 -5.70
N THR A 271 -24.55 3.53 -4.86
CA THR A 271 -25.19 4.23 -3.76
C THR A 271 -24.37 4.16 -2.47
N GLU A 272 -24.66 5.03 -1.50
CA GLU A 272 -24.08 4.92 -0.16
C GLU A 272 -24.40 3.57 0.49
N ALA A 273 -25.58 3.01 0.24
CA ALA A 273 -25.97 1.70 0.74
C ALA A 273 -25.13 0.56 0.12
N ASP A 274 -24.69 0.69 -1.14
CA ASP A 274 -23.74 -0.25 -1.75
C ASP A 274 -22.38 -0.21 -1.04
N ARG A 275 -21.87 1.00 -0.78
CA ARG A 275 -20.60 1.19 -0.06
C ARG A 275 -20.66 0.64 1.36
N GLU A 276 -21.73 0.91 2.11
CA GLU A 276 -21.90 0.38 3.46
C GLU A 276 -22.02 -1.16 3.46
N ARG A 277 -22.64 -1.77 2.44
CA ARG A 277 -22.62 -3.22 2.28
C ARG A 277 -21.21 -3.76 2.06
N LEU A 278 -20.39 -3.08 1.25
CA LEU A 278 -19.01 -3.46 1.01
C LEU A 278 -18.16 -3.36 2.30
N VAL A 279 -18.33 -2.29 3.06
CA VAL A 279 -17.72 -2.12 4.39
C VAL A 279 -18.11 -3.30 5.30
N ALA A 280 -19.41 -3.58 5.42
CA ALA A 280 -19.91 -4.67 6.27
C ALA A 280 -19.32 -6.03 5.87
N GLN A 281 -19.30 -6.36 4.57
CA GLN A 281 -18.74 -7.62 4.07
C GLN A 281 -17.23 -7.74 4.32
N THR A 282 -16.49 -6.63 4.16
CA THR A 282 -15.04 -6.60 4.42
C THR A 282 -14.75 -6.81 5.90
N VAL A 283 -15.52 -6.15 6.78
CA VAL A 283 -15.42 -6.32 8.23
C VAL A 283 -15.83 -7.73 8.66
N ASP A 284 -16.89 -8.29 8.09
CA ASP A 284 -17.32 -9.67 8.35
C ASP A 284 -16.20 -10.67 8.02
N PHE A 285 -15.54 -10.50 6.87
CA PHE A 285 -14.42 -11.36 6.49
C PHE A 285 -13.24 -11.22 7.45
N ALA A 286 -12.89 -9.98 7.82
CA ALA A 286 -11.80 -9.71 8.75
C ALA A 286 -12.07 -10.29 10.15
N MET A 287 -13.29 -10.13 10.67
CA MET A 287 -13.71 -10.65 11.98
C MET A 287 -13.80 -12.18 11.98
N ALA A 288 -14.30 -12.79 10.92
CA ALA A 288 -14.30 -14.24 10.76
C ALA A 288 -12.87 -14.82 10.78
N GLY A 289 -11.91 -14.12 10.16
CA GLY A 289 -10.48 -14.47 10.21
C GLY A 289 -9.87 -14.44 11.62
N LEU A 290 -10.49 -13.72 12.57
CA LEU A 290 -10.12 -13.70 13.99
C LEU A 290 -10.82 -14.78 14.83
N GLY A 291 -11.58 -15.68 14.20
CA GLY A 291 -12.36 -16.69 14.91
C GLY A 291 -13.50 -16.09 15.74
N GLU A 292 -14.11 -14.99 15.27
CA GLU A 292 -15.24 -14.35 15.96
C GLU A 292 -16.38 -15.34 16.20
N ARG A 293 -16.76 -15.49 17.46
CA ARG A 293 -17.95 -16.26 17.84
C ARG A 293 -19.18 -15.37 17.70
N LYS A 294 -20.10 -15.77 16.83
CA LYS A 294 -21.45 -15.18 16.84
C LYS A 294 -22.12 -15.58 18.16
N ALA A 295 -22.66 -14.60 18.89
CA ALA A 295 -23.54 -14.91 20.00
C ALA A 295 -24.62 -15.86 19.47
N MET A 296 -24.75 -17.05 20.08
CA MET A 296 -25.88 -17.93 19.78
C MET A 296 -27.14 -17.11 20.07
N ALA A 297 -27.98 -16.92 19.06
CA ALA A 297 -29.31 -16.39 19.27
C ALA A 297 -30.01 -17.33 20.26
N ALA A 298 -30.21 -16.82 21.48
CA ALA A 298 -30.93 -17.51 22.55
C ALA A 298 -32.43 -17.56 22.23
#